data_AF-A0A924YNG9-F1
#
_entry.id   AF-A0A924YNG9-F1
#
_cell.length_a   1.000
_cell.length_b   1.000
_cell.length_c   1.000
_cell.angle_alpha   90.00
_cell.angle_beta   90.00
_cell.angle_gamma   90.00
#
_symmetry.space_group_name_H-M   'P 1'
#
loop_
_entity.id
_entity.type
_entity.pdbx_description
1 polymer ?
#
loop_
_entity_poly.entity_id
_entity_poly.type
_entity_poly.pdbx_seq_one_letter_code
_entity_poly.pdbx_strand_id
1 'polypeptide(L)'
;MADPKVYFVHLRRPDSARENPNERRDDPFWEFGSFGCTTCHCDNLMHPRRAKDLAGSRFAFVQGGKLGSRLVFLTPPISVQVWKKNCEARWKPKAMPFKYESAPVLVANDGSSDFKLVVPFILEANGQTLEGRFCSKIRSRSQPLSDALAKDVVKTYERMRAAVSRSAIASTYEEALPHLPPMVDRKRKETYERRVKNLECDGSGVCREYFG
;
A
#
# COMPACT_ATOMS: atom_id res chain seq x y z
N MET A 1 -20.81 2.35 -15.11
CA MET A 1 -19.85 1.36 -14.56
C MET A 1 -19.77 1.61 -13.06
N ALA A 2 -19.76 0.56 -12.23
CA ALA A 2 -19.60 0.73 -10.79
C ALA A 2 -18.19 1.28 -10.48
N ASP A 3 -18.08 2.16 -9.49
CA ASP A 3 -16.77 2.67 -9.06
C ASP A 3 -15.87 1.50 -8.59
N PRO A 4 -14.57 1.49 -8.91
CA PRO A 4 -13.68 0.41 -8.53
C PRO A 4 -13.60 0.30 -7.00
N LYS A 5 -13.67 -0.93 -6.49
CA LYS A 5 -13.48 -1.22 -5.06
C LYS A 5 -12.14 -0.65 -4.58
N VAL A 6 -12.12 -0.08 -3.39
CA VAL A 6 -10.89 0.43 -2.76
C VAL A 6 -10.53 -0.42 -1.55
N TYR A 7 -9.28 -0.81 -1.43
CA TYR A 7 -8.75 -1.52 -0.25
C TYR A 7 -7.66 -0.67 0.41
N PHE A 8 -7.71 -0.53 1.73
CA PHE A 8 -6.55 0.00 2.46
C PHE A 8 -5.45 -1.06 2.53
N VAL A 9 -4.23 -0.65 2.23
CA VAL A 9 -3.03 -1.47 2.37
C VAL A 9 -2.10 -0.78 3.37
N HIS A 10 -2.05 -1.30 4.59
CA HIS A 10 -1.21 -0.71 5.63
C HIS A 10 0.22 -1.23 5.54
N LEU A 11 1.14 -0.34 5.15
CA LEU A 11 2.56 -0.60 5.05
C LEU A 11 3.20 -0.58 6.43
N ARG A 12 3.93 -1.65 6.75
CA ARG A 12 4.74 -1.72 7.97
C ARG A 12 5.86 -0.68 7.89
N ARG A 13 6.18 -0.07 9.04
CA ARG A 13 7.35 0.80 9.19
C ARG A 13 8.65 -0.01 9.02
N PRO A 14 9.71 0.57 8.42
CA PRO A 14 11.04 -0.03 8.47
C PRO A 14 11.43 -0.32 9.92
N ASP A 15 12.00 -1.49 10.18
CA ASP A 15 12.54 -1.83 11.51
C ASP A 15 13.77 -0.96 11.78
N SER A 16 14.05 -0.72 13.05
CA SER A 16 15.30 -0.06 13.42
C SER A 16 16.50 -1.00 13.20
N ALA A 17 17.70 -0.42 13.02
CA ALA A 17 18.93 -1.20 12.88
C ALA A 17 19.21 -2.10 14.10
N ARG A 18 18.70 -1.71 15.27
CA ARG A 18 18.78 -2.49 16.51
C ARG A 18 17.91 -3.74 16.47
N GLU A 19 16.73 -3.67 15.84
CA GLU A 19 15.78 -4.78 15.77
C GLU A 19 16.11 -5.72 14.61
N ASN A 20 16.43 -5.15 13.44
CA ASN A 20 16.80 -5.92 12.27
C ASN A 20 17.79 -5.15 11.39
N PRO A 21 19.11 -5.38 11.52
CA PRO A 21 20.12 -4.68 10.73
C PRO A 21 20.07 -5.01 9.23
N ASN A 22 19.36 -6.08 8.84
CA ASN A 22 19.22 -6.53 7.46
C ASN A 22 17.87 -6.15 6.83
N GLU A 23 17.04 -5.37 7.51
CA GLU A 23 15.79 -4.86 6.95
C GLU A 23 16.08 -3.95 5.75
N ARG A 24 15.43 -4.24 4.62
CA ARG A 24 15.64 -3.52 3.34
C ARG A 24 14.42 -2.78 2.81
N ARG A 25 13.24 -3.16 3.30
CA ARG A 25 11.93 -2.74 2.85
C ARG A 25 11.80 -2.77 1.32
N ASP A 26 11.82 -3.98 0.81
CA ASP A 26 11.80 -4.31 -0.62
C ASP A 26 10.37 -4.42 -1.20
N ASP A 27 9.34 -3.86 -0.57
CA ASP A 27 7.97 -3.76 -1.09
C ASP A 27 7.27 -2.52 -0.46
N PRO A 28 6.45 -1.73 -1.18
CA PRO A 28 6.06 -1.84 -2.60
C PRO A 28 7.16 -1.50 -3.60
N PHE A 29 7.09 -2.05 -4.80
CA PHE A 29 7.92 -1.64 -5.94
C PHE A 29 7.21 -0.58 -6.79
N TRP A 30 7.14 0.66 -6.26
CA TRP A 30 6.47 1.79 -6.90
C TRP A 30 6.94 2.05 -8.33
N GLU A 31 8.26 1.98 -8.52
CA GLU A 31 8.95 2.22 -9.80
C GLU A 31 8.53 1.23 -10.88
N PHE A 32 8.04 0.06 -10.46
CA PHE A 32 7.65 -1.04 -11.35
C PHE A 32 6.14 -1.28 -11.37
N GLY A 33 5.39 -0.57 -10.51
CA GLY A 33 3.95 -0.72 -10.38
C GLY A 33 3.57 -2.09 -9.84
N SER A 34 4.24 -2.54 -8.76
CA SER A 34 4.08 -3.89 -8.21
C SER A 34 4.02 -3.90 -6.67
N PHE A 35 3.20 -4.79 -6.12
CA PHE A 35 3.08 -5.06 -4.69
C PHE A 35 2.74 -6.54 -4.43
N GLY A 36 3.33 -7.13 -3.39
CA GLY A 36 3.00 -8.48 -2.91
C GLY A 36 3.89 -9.60 -3.47
N CYS A 37 4.81 -9.31 -4.39
CA CYS A 37 5.77 -10.31 -4.91
C CYS A 37 6.83 -10.74 -3.88
N THR A 38 6.92 -10.04 -2.74
CA THR A 38 7.78 -10.39 -1.59
C THR A 38 7.04 -11.25 -0.55
N THR A 39 5.87 -11.80 -0.90
CA THR A 39 4.92 -12.47 0.00
C THR A 39 4.32 -11.56 1.07
N CYS A 40 4.45 -10.23 0.94
CA CYS A 40 3.75 -9.28 1.80
C CYS A 40 2.23 -9.51 1.73
N HIS A 41 1.59 -9.59 2.89
CA HIS A 41 0.14 -9.81 3.03
C HIS A 41 -0.40 -11.12 2.42
N CYS A 42 0.45 -12.12 2.18
CA CYS A 42 0.03 -13.40 1.58
C CYS A 42 -0.99 -14.17 2.42
N ASP A 43 -0.95 -14.00 3.74
CA ASP A 43 -1.88 -14.67 4.66
C ASP A 43 -3.24 -13.97 4.76
N ASN A 44 -3.40 -12.79 4.14
CA ASN A 44 -4.65 -12.03 4.17
C ASN A 44 -5.05 -11.44 2.81
N LEU A 45 -4.79 -10.15 2.56
CA LEU A 45 -5.24 -9.42 1.38
C LEU A 45 -4.67 -10.05 0.11
N MET A 46 -3.37 -10.34 0.08
CA MET A 46 -2.66 -10.86 -1.10
C MET A 46 -2.67 -12.40 -1.18
N HIS A 47 -3.65 -13.05 -0.55
CA HIS A 47 -3.82 -14.49 -0.65
C HIS A 47 -4.37 -14.90 -2.03
N PRO A 48 -3.89 -16.00 -2.67
CA PRO A 48 -4.33 -16.44 -4.01
C PRO A 48 -5.85 -16.51 -4.22
N ARG A 49 -6.58 -16.95 -3.19
CA ARG A 49 -8.06 -17.05 -3.23
C ARG A 49 -8.76 -15.71 -3.39
N ARG A 50 -8.11 -14.59 -3.08
CA ARG A 50 -8.65 -13.22 -3.20
C ARG A 50 -8.45 -12.62 -4.59
N ALA A 51 -7.68 -13.25 -5.47
CA ALA A 51 -7.24 -12.64 -6.73
C ALA A 51 -8.39 -12.07 -7.58
N LYS A 52 -9.49 -12.83 -7.70
CA LYS A 52 -10.69 -12.40 -8.42
C LYS A 52 -11.36 -11.18 -7.80
N ASP A 53 -11.39 -11.09 -6.48
CA ASP A 53 -12.01 -9.96 -5.75
C ASP A 53 -11.18 -8.67 -5.82
N LEU A 54 -9.88 -8.83 -6.09
CA LEU A 54 -8.90 -7.75 -6.16
C LEU A 54 -8.71 -7.20 -7.58
N ALA A 55 -8.93 -8.02 -8.61
CA ALA A 55 -8.81 -7.56 -10.00
C ALA A 55 -9.75 -6.37 -10.27
N GLY A 56 -9.22 -5.32 -10.90
CA GLY A 56 -9.95 -4.07 -11.16
C GLY A 56 -10.11 -3.14 -9.96
N SER A 57 -9.70 -3.57 -8.75
CA SER A 57 -9.75 -2.71 -7.56
C SER A 57 -8.60 -1.70 -7.51
N ARG A 58 -8.65 -0.77 -6.54
CA ARG A 58 -7.59 0.19 -6.25
C ARG A 58 -7.04 -0.04 -4.85
N PHE A 59 -5.74 0.09 -4.67
CA PHE A 59 -5.07 0.01 -3.38
C PHE A 59 -4.73 1.40 -2.87
N ALA A 60 -5.24 1.72 -1.68
CA ALA A 60 -4.96 2.91 -0.91
C ALA A 60 -3.86 2.58 0.10
N PHE A 61 -2.61 2.85 -0.26
CA PHE A 61 -1.44 2.53 0.54
C PHE A 61 -1.23 3.54 1.67
N VAL A 62 -1.21 3.03 2.89
CA VAL A 62 -1.12 3.81 4.11
C VAL A 62 0.18 3.50 4.82
N GLN A 63 0.87 4.55 5.25
CA GLN A 63 2.11 4.40 6.00
C GLN A 63 2.04 5.21 7.29
N GLY A 64 2.31 4.54 8.42
CA GLY A 64 2.43 5.21 9.71
C GLY A 64 3.84 5.78 9.90
N GLY A 65 3.97 6.88 10.64
CA GLY A 65 5.24 7.44 11.08
C GLY A 65 5.04 8.49 12.17
N LYS A 66 6.05 9.34 12.39
CA LYS A 66 6.00 10.37 13.46
C LYS A 66 4.95 11.46 13.23
N LEU A 67 4.50 11.64 11.99
CA LEU A 67 3.52 12.66 11.58
C LEU A 67 2.12 12.06 11.35
N GLY A 68 1.82 10.93 12.00
CA GLY A 68 0.57 10.19 11.86
C GLY A 68 0.58 9.12 10.77
N SER A 69 -0.59 8.53 10.53
CA SER A 69 -0.85 7.66 9.38
C SER A 69 -1.16 8.49 8.15
N ARG A 70 -0.43 8.24 7.05
CA ARG A 70 -0.50 8.99 5.81
C ARG A 70 -0.94 8.12 4.64
N LEU A 71 -1.77 8.63 3.75
CA LEU A 71 -2.12 7.96 2.49
C LEU A 71 -1.09 8.31 1.42
N VAL A 72 -0.03 7.50 1.32
CA VAL A 72 1.13 7.80 0.47
C VAL A 72 0.88 7.52 -1.02
N PHE A 73 -0.04 6.61 -1.34
CA PHE A 73 -0.38 6.30 -2.72
C PHE A 73 -1.78 5.72 -2.86
N LEU A 74 -2.42 6.02 -3.98
CA LEU A 74 -3.62 5.36 -4.45
C LEU A 74 -3.35 4.87 -5.87
N THR A 75 -3.43 3.56 -6.07
CA THR A 75 -3.18 2.98 -7.40
C THR A 75 -4.27 3.38 -8.39
N PRO A 76 -3.98 3.35 -9.71
CA PRO A 76 -5.03 3.10 -10.69
C PRO A 76 -5.60 1.67 -10.49
N PRO A 77 -6.65 1.27 -11.24
CA PRO A 77 -7.14 -0.11 -11.20
C PRO A 77 -6.00 -1.12 -11.39
N ILE A 78 -5.94 -2.12 -10.51
CA ILE A 78 -4.89 -3.14 -10.52
C ILE A 78 -5.29 -4.33 -11.38
N SER A 79 -4.32 -4.95 -12.04
CA SER A 79 -4.41 -6.36 -12.43
C SER A 79 -3.79 -7.23 -11.34
N VAL A 80 -4.16 -8.50 -11.32
CA VAL A 80 -3.65 -9.45 -10.32
C VAL A 80 -3.02 -10.64 -11.01
N GLN A 81 -1.74 -10.84 -10.73
CA GLN A 81 -1.00 -12.04 -11.08
C GLN A 81 -1.03 -13.01 -9.89
N VAL A 82 -1.48 -14.24 -10.13
CA VAL A 82 -1.52 -15.26 -9.08
C VAL A 82 -0.24 -16.10 -9.10
N TRP A 83 0.35 -16.27 -7.94
CA TRP A 83 1.46 -17.18 -7.67
C TRP A 83 0.99 -18.31 -6.74
N LYS A 84 1.85 -19.30 -6.49
CA LYS A 84 1.52 -20.47 -5.65
C LYS A 84 1.04 -20.08 -4.25
N LYS A 85 1.75 -19.15 -3.58
CA LYS A 85 1.55 -18.80 -2.17
C LYS A 85 0.99 -17.39 -1.96
N ASN A 86 0.97 -16.56 -2.98
CA ASN A 86 0.62 -15.15 -2.90
C ASN A 86 0.07 -14.65 -4.23
N CYS A 87 -0.48 -13.45 -4.22
CA CYS A 87 -0.75 -12.66 -5.41
C CYS A 87 0.27 -11.52 -5.52
N GLU A 88 0.42 -11.01 -6.73
CA GLU A 88 1.04 -9.72 -6.99
C GLU A 88 -0.01 -8.80 -7.63
N ALA A 89 -0.20 -7.62 -7.02
CA ALA A 89 -0.96 -6.54 -7.61
C ALA A 89 -0.05 -5.77 -8.55
N ARG A 90 -0.48 -5.58 -9.80
CA ARG A 90 0.24 -4.82 -10.82
C ARG A 90 -0.61 -3.66 -11.28
N TRP A 91 0.01 -2.53 -11.59
CA TRP A 91 -0.72 -1.37 -12.07
C TRP A 91 0.03 -0.58 -13.14
N LYS A 92 -0.75 0.07 -14.01
CA LYS A 92 -0.27 1.01 -15.02
C LYS A 92 -1.24 2.21 -15.09
N PRO A 93 -0.75 3.44 -15.32
CA PRO A 93 0.66 3.81 -15.42
C PRO A 93 1.39 3.65 -14.07
N LYS A 94 2.71 3.42 -14.14
CA LYS A 94 3.58 3.39 -12.95
C LYS A 94 3.76 4.81 -12.45
N ALA A 95 3.72 5.01 -11.13
CA ALA A 95 3.89 6.31 -10.53
C ALA A 95 4.48 6.18 -9.13
N MET A 96 5.34 7.14 -8.76
CA MET A 96 5.90 7.23 -7.43
C MET A 96 4.88 7.78 -6.43
N PRO A 97 4.93 7.36 -5.16
CA PRO A 97 4.06 7.87 -4.10
C PRO A 97 4.41 9.32 -3.73
N PHE A 98 3.60 9.91 -2.86
CA PHE A 98 4.04 11.07 -2.10
C PHE A 98 5.26 10.73 -1.25
N LYS A 99 6.10 11.72 -0.96
CA LYS A 99 6.99 11.65 0.20
C LYS A 99 6.15 11.53 1.46
N TYR A 100 6.59 10.75 2.45
CA TYR A 100 5.80 10.51 3.66
C TYR A 100 5.34 11.81 4.33
N GLU A 101 6.24 12.79 4.47
CA GLU A 101 5.95 14.08 5.11
C GLU A 101 4.96 14.97 4.34
N SER A 102 4.88 14.78 3.03
CA SER A 102 4.01 15.57 2.13
C SER A 102 2.69 14.89 1.82
N ALA A 103 2.54 13.62 2.22
CA ALA A 103 1.34 12.83 1.95
C ALA A 103 0.14 13.34 2.78
N PRO A 104 -1.10 13.21 2.28
CA PRO A 104 -2.31 13.52 3.04
C PRO A 104 -2.36 12.80 4.39
N VAL A 105 -2.76 13.52 5.44
CA VAL A 105 -3.04 12.99 6.78
C VAL A 105 -4.27 12.11 6.71
N LEU A 106 -4.09 10.80 6.81
CA LEU A 106 -5.22 9.89 6.92
C LEU A 106 -5.80 9.95 8.33
N VAL A 107 -4.94 9.86 9.34
CA VAL A 107 -5.28 10.05 10.75
C VAL A 107 -4.02 10.33 11.56
N ALA A 108 -4.10 11.26 12.50
CA ALA A 108 -3.10 11.45 13.56
C ALA A 108 -3.75 11.49 14.94
N ASN A 109 -2.95 11.25 15.99
CA ASN A 109 -3.45 11.19 17.36
C ASN A 109 -3.94 12.54 17.93
N ASP A 110 -3.59 13.65 17.29
CA ASP A 110 -4.13 14.99 17.60
C ASP A 110 -5.55 15.23 17.06
N GLY A 111 -6.14 14.23 16.38
CA GLY A 111 -7.46 14.31 15.77
C GLY A 111 -7.47 14.83 14.34
N SER A 112 -6.31 15.23 13.79
CA SER A 112 -6.23 15.72 12.41
C SER A 112 -6.46 14.61 11.39
N SER A 113 -7.17 14.96 10.31
CA SER A 113 -7.39 14.13 9.13
C SER A 113 -7.81 15.00 7.95
N ASP A 114 -7.24 14.73 6.77
CA ASP A 114 -7.68 15.33 5.51
C ASP A 114 -8.94 14.65 4.95
N PHE A 115 -9.36 13.51 5.53
CA PHE A 115 -10.42 12.64 5.03
C PHE A 115 -11.60 12.63 6.00
N LYS A 116 -12.73 13.17 5.56
CA LYS A 116 -13.91 13.41 6.41
C LYS A 116 -14.46 12.15 7.03
N LEU A 117 -14.44 11.04 6.30
CA LEU A 117 -15.09 9.80 6.72
C LEU A 117 -14.14 8.81 7.42
N VAL A 118 -12.84 9.09 7.46
CA VAL A 118 -11.86 8.18 8.08
C VAL A 118 -11.96 8.15 9.60
N VAL A 119 -12.10 9.32 10.25
CA VAL A 119 -12.20 9.38 11.72
C VAL A 119 -13.44 8.63 12.23
N PRO A 120 -14.67 8.86 11.71
CA PRO A 120 -15.83 8.05 12.07
C PRO A 120 -15.60 6.55 11.84
N PHE A 121 -14.99 6.19 10.70
CA PHE A 121 -14.70 4.80 10.36
C PHE A 121 -13.79 4.11 11.38
N ILE A 122 -12.81 4.78 11.99
CA ILE A 122 -11.90 4.14 12.95
C ILE A 122 -12.39 4.16 14.40
N LEU A 123 -13.31 5.07 14.75
CA LEU A 123 -13.79 5.17 16.13
C LEU A 123 -14.51 3.89 16.59
N GLU A 124 -15.07 3.12 15.66
CA GLU A 124 -15.67 1.81 15.93
C GLU A 124 -14.64 0.72 16.33
N ALA A 125 -13.33 0.96 16.20
CA ALA A 125 -12.29 -0.03 16.51
C ALA A 125 -11.68 0.13 17.91
N ASN A 126 -11.10 -0.97 18.38
CA ASN A 126 -10.37 -1.03 19.65
C ASN A 126 -9.00 -0.32 19.55
N GLY A 127 -8.68 0.50 20.54
CA GLY A 127 -7.40 1.20 20.66
C GLY A 127 -7.50 2.44 21.55
N GLN A 128 -6.40 2.77 22.25
CA GLN A 128 -6.35 3.94 23.12
C GLN A 128 -6.14 5.25 22.35
N THR A 129 -5.49 5.17 21.19
CA THR A 129 -5.20 6.32 20.32
C THR A 129 -5.84 6.13 18.94
N LEU A 130 -6.07 7.23 18.20
CA LEU A 130 -6.68 7.18 16.87
C LEU A 130 -5.83 6.38 15.89
N GLU A 131 -4.51 6.57 15.89
CA GLU A 131 -3.59 5.77 15.05
C GLU A 131 -3.60 4.30 15.46
N GLY A 132 -3.69 4.01 16.77
CA GLY A 132 -3.80 2.64 17.27
C GLY A 132 -5.08 1.95 16.80
N ARG A 133 -6.22 2.65 16.86
CA ARG A 133 -7.52 2.18 16.33
C ARG A 133 -7.45 1.93 14.83
N PHE A 134 -6.85 2.85 14.07
CA PHE A 134 -6.65 2.68 12.64
C PHE A 134 -5.82 1.43 12.32
N CYS A 135 -4.65 1.28 12.96
CA CYS A 135 -3.78 0.13 12.75
C CYS A 135 -4.50 -1.18 13.09
N SER A 136 -5.22 -1.21 14.21
CA SER A 136 -6.01 -2.35 14.66
C SER A 136 -7.09 -2.75 13.65
N LYS A 137 -7.83 -1.76 13.11
CA LYS A 137 -8.91 -2.01 12.15
C LYS A 137 -8.41 -2.48 10.79
N ILE A 138 -7.23 -2.04 10.36
CA ILE A 138 -6.74 -2.25 8.98
C ILE A 138 -5.73 -3.40 8.85
N ARG A 139 -4.92 -3.69 9.87
CA ARG A 139 -3.80 -4.65 9.76
C ARG A 139 -4.20 -6.04 9.21
N SER A 140 -5.35 -6.54 9.61
CA SER A 140 -5.90 -7.83 9.16
C SER A 140 -7.05 -7.69 8.16
N ARG A 141 -7.46 -6.47 7.83
CA ARG A 141 -8.62 -6.25 6.96
C ARG A 141 -8.28 -6.62 5.54
N SER A 142 -9.01 -7.60 5.01
CA SER A 142 -8.99 -7.94 3.60
C SER A 142 -10.16 -7.35 2.83
N GLN A 143 -11.18 -6.79 3.50
CA GLN A 143 -12.43 -6.30 2.88
C GLN A 143 -12.31 -4.89 2.28
N PRO A 144 -13.04 -4.61 1.18
CA PRO A 144 -13.04 -3.28 0.58
C PRO A 144 -13.65 -2.24 1.53
N LEU A 145 -13.38 -0.97 1.26
CA LEU A 145 -14.06 0.15 1.91
C LEU A 145 -15.52 0.19 1.48
N SER A 146 -16.38 0.77 2.32
CA SER A 146 -17.75 1.11 1.90
C SER A 146 -17.69 2.16 0.80
N ASP A 147 -18.69 2.21 -0.07
CA ASP A 147 -18.73 3.13 -1.21
C ASP A 147 -18.54 4.59 -0.81
N ALA A 148 -19.16 5.00 0.31
CA ALA A 148 -19.03 6.36 0.83
C ALA A 148 -17.57 6.68 1.22
N LEU A 149 -16.92 5.78 1.98
CA LEU A 149 -15.54 5.97 2.41
C LEU A 149 -14.57 5.87 1.23
N ALA A 150 -14.80 4.95 0.29
CA ALA A 150 -14.02 4.82 -0.94
C ALA A 150 -14.05 6.11 -1.76
N LYS A 151 -15.24 6.70 -1.95
CA LYS A 151 -15.41 7.98 -2.66
C LYS A 151 -14.68 9.13 -1.98
N ASP A 152 -14.76 9.23 -0.65
CA ASP A 152 -14.05 10.26 0.12
C ASP A 152 -12.53 10.13 -0.02
N VAL A 153 -12.01 8.90 0.09
CA VAL A 153 -10.58 8.60 -0.08
C VAL A 153 -10.09 8.95 -1.48
N VAL A 154 -10.79 8.48 -2.51
CA VAL A 154 -10.44 8.73 -3.92
C VAL A 154 -10.47 10.23 -4.22
N LYS A 155 -11.58 10.89 -3.91
CA LYS A 155 -11.77 12.32 -4.20
C LYS A 155 -10.72 13.19 -3.51
N THR A 156 -10.45 12.92 -2.24
CA THR A 156 -9.48 13.69 -1.46
C THR A 156 -8.06 13.46 -1.96
N TYR A 157 -7.68 12.20 -2.21
CA TYR A 157 -6.37 11.88 -2.75
C TYR A 157 -6.14 12.52 -4.11
N GLU A 158 -7.07 12.37 -5.05
CA GLU A 158 -6.91 12.88 -6.43
C GLU A 158 -6.83 14.41 -6.45
N ARG A 159 -7.66 15.10 -5.64
CA ARG A 159 -7.57 16.56 -5.46
C ARG A 159 -6.19 16.98 -4.96
N MET A 160 -5.68 16.34 -3.91
CA MET A 160 -4.37 16.70 -3.34
C MET A 160 -3.23 16.35 -4.30
N ARG A 161 -3.31 15.18 -4.95
CA ARG A 161 -2.33 14.73 -5.93
C ARG A 161 -2.22 15.66 -7.13
N ALA A 162 -3.34 16.24 -7.58
CA ALA A 162 -3.35 17.23 -8.66
C ALA A 162 -2.82 18.61 -8.24
N ALA A 163 -2.92 18.96 -6.95
CA ALA A 163 -2.55 20.28 -6.44
C ALA A 163 -1.08 20.38 -5.98
N VAL A 164 -0.41 19.27 -5.69
CA VAL A 164 0.97 19.32 -5.16
C VAL A 164 2.02 19.57 -6.23
N SER A 165 3.12 20.19 -5.81
CA SER A 165 4.31 20.32 -6.65
C SER A 165 5.07 18.99 -6.76
N ARG A 166 5.96 18.89 -7.75
CA ARG A 166 6.79 17.70 -7.97
C ARG A 166 7.70 17.36 -6.77
N SER A 167 8.09 18.35 -5.96
CA SER A 167 8.97 18.11 -4.80
C SER A 167 8.30 17.33 -3.66
N ALA A 168 6.96 17.31 -3.63
CA ALA A 168 6.16 16.49 -2.71
C ALA A 168 6.05 15.02 -3.13
N ILE A 169 6.42 14.70 -4.38
CA ILE A 169 6.40 13.35 -4.92
C ILE A 169 7.79 12.74 -4.79
N ALA A 170 7.86 11.51 -4.31
CA ALA A 170 9.12 10.80 -4.17
C ALA A 170 9.76 10.57 -5.54
N SER A 171 11.06 10.81 -5.66
CA SER A 171 11.85 10.47 -6.86
C SER A 171 12.50 9.09 -6.73
N THR A 172 12.69 8.62 -5.50
CA THR A 172 13.21 7.29 -5.18
C THR A 172 12.37 6.63 -4.09
N TYR A 173 12.49 5.31 -3.93
CA TYR A 173 11.76 4.59 -2.89
C TYR A 173 12.02 5.14 -1.48
N GLU A 174 13.26 5.51 -1.18
CA GLU A 174 13.70 5.97 0.12
C GLU A 174 13.00 7.27 0.54
N GLU A 175 12.77 8.18 -0.41
CA GLU A 175 12.06 9.44 -0.16
C GLU A 175 10.58 9.23 0.20
N ALA A 176 10.01 8.08 -0.16
CA ALA A 176 8.63 7.73 0.19
C ALA A 176 8.48 7.28 1.66
N LEU A 177 9.58 6.92 2.33
CA LEU A 177 9.54 6.30 3.65
C LEU A 177 9.48 7.34 4.79
N PRO A 178 8.87 6.98 5.94
CA PRO A 178 8.86 7.82 7.13
C PRO A 178 10.24 7.93 7.79
N HIS A 179 11.09 6.94 7.58
CA HIS A 179 12.50 6.89 7.96
C HIS A 179 13.21 5.82 7.13
N LEU A 180 14.52 5.94 7.00
CA LEU A 180 15.30 5.00 6.20
C LEU A 180 15.41 3.62 6.88
N PRO A 181 15.35 2.52 6.11
CA PRO A 181 15.72 1.22 6.61
C PRO A 181 17.24 1.17 6.88
N PRO A 182 17.72 0.25 7.74
CA PRO A 182 19.14 0.05 8.00
C PRO A 182 19.94 -0.27 6.73
N MET A 183 19.34 -1.00 5.80
CA MET A 183 19.96 -1.34 4.53
C MET A 183 19.10 -0.85 3.37
N VAL A 184 19.61 0.11 2.59
CA VAL A 184 18.89 0.60 1.42
C VAL A 184 19.13 -0.32 0.22
N ASP A 185 18.06 -0.82 -0.40
CA ASP A 185 18.19 -1.56 -1.65
C ASP A 185 18.46 -0.63 -2.83
N ARG A 186 19.73 -0.50 -3.24
CA ARG A 186 20.14 0.28 -4.41
C ARG A 186 19.92 -0.44 -5.75
N LYS A 187 19.59 -1.73 -5.73
CA LYS A 187 19.41 -2.59 -6.91
C LYS A 187 17.97 -3.09 -7.01
N ARG A 188 17.01 -2.17 -6.82
CA ARG A 188 15.58 -2.52 -6.71
C ARG A 188 15.06 -3.25 -7.94
N LYS A 189 15.55 -2.89 -9.14
CA LYS A 189 15.15 -3.54 -10.39
C LYS A 189 15.59 -5.00 -10.40
N GLU A 190 16.86 -5.27 -10.11
CA GLU A 190 17.38 -6.63 -10.06
C GLU A 190 16.76 -7.44 -8.91
N THR A 191 16.49 -6.79 -7.78
CA THR A 191 15.76 -7.42 -6.67
C THR A 191 14.35 -7.83 -7.11
N TYR A 192 13.60 -6.92 -7.73
CA TYR A 192 12.25 -7.20 -8.24
C TYR A 192 12.25 -8.34 -9.28
N GLU A 193 13.10 -8.25 -10.30
CA GLU A 193 13.20 -9.27 -11.36
C GLU A 193 13.56 -10.64 -10.77
N ARG A 194 14.50 -10.70 -9.82
CA ARG A 194 14.83 -11.93 -9.12
C ARG A 194 13.67 -12.47 -8.30
N ARG A 195 12.89 -11.62 -7.61
CA ARG A 195 11.71 -12.04 -6.82
C ARG A 195 10.66 -12.65 -7.72
N VAL A 196 10.31 -11.99 -8.84
CA VAL A 196 9.35 -12.50 -9.82
C VAL A 196 9.84 -13.80 -10.43
N LYS A 197 11.11 -13.88 -10.87
CA LYS A 197 11.69 -15.10 -11.43
C LYS A 197 11.64 -16.27 -10.46
N ASN A 198 11.92 -16.04 -9.17
CA ASN A 198 11.84 -17.10 -8.16
C ASN A 198 10.41 -17.62 -7.99
N LEU A 199 9.39 -16.74 -8.04
CA LEU A 199 7.99 -17.14 -8.01
C LEU A 199 7.57 -17.96 -9.24
N GLU A 200 8.18 -17.69 -10.40
CA GLU A 200 7.98 -18.47 -11.63
C GLU A 200 8.68 -19.84 -11.58
N CYS A 201 9.92 -19.91 -11.10
CA CYS A 201 10.73 -21.13 -11.03
C CYS A 201 10.23 -22.15 -9.99
N ASP A 202 9.45 -21.74 -8.99
CA ASP A 202 8.79 -22.64 -8.02
C ASP A 202 7.70 -23.55 -8.65
N GLY A 203 7.60 -23.60 -9.99
CA GLY A 203 7.11 -24.75 -10.76
C GLY A 203 5.62 -25.07 -10.61
N SER A 204 4.76 -24.11 -10.25
CA SER A 204 3.34 -24.38 -9.95
C SER A 204 2.41 -23.22 -10.31
N GLY A 205 2.66 -22.57 -11.44
CA GLY A 205 1.79 -21.55 -12.00
C GLY A 205 0.71 -22.15 -12.88
N VAL A 206 -0.54 -22.19 -12.40
CA VAL A 206 -1.61 -21.81 -13.33
C VAL A 206 -1.48 -20.29 -13.42
N CYS A 207 -0.74 -19.79 -14.41
CA CYS A 207 -0.73 -18.36 -14.73
C CYS A 207 -2.15 -17.94 -15.09
N ARG A 208 -2.89 -17.45 -14.11
CA ARG A 208 -4.16 -16.75 -14.32
C ARG A 208 -3.91 -15.31 -13.97
N GLU A 209 -3.74 -14.49 -14.99
CA GLU A 209 -3.94 -13.06 -14.84
C GLU A 209 -5.45 -12.81 -14.82
N TYR A 210 -5.91 -12.13 -13.78
CA TYR A 210 -7.28 -11.62 -13.74
C TYR A 210 -7.24 -10.16 -14.17
N PHE A 211 -7.97 -9.88 -15.25
CA PHE A 211 -8.25 -8.53 -15.71
C PHE A 211 -9.61 -8.11 -15.13
N GLY A 212 -9.66 -6.91 -14.57
CA GLY A 212 -10.90 -6.28 -14.10
C GLY A 212 -11.68 -5.67 -15.25
#